data_AF-A0A1G6QZM2-F1
#
_entry.id   AF-A0A1G6QZM2-F1
#
_cell.length_a   1.000
_cell.length_b   1.000
_cell.length_c   1.000
_cell.angle_alpha   90.00
_cell.angle_beta   90.00
_cell.angle_gamma   90.00
#
_symmetry.space_group_name_H-M   'P 1'
#
loop_
_entity.id
_entity.type
_entity.pdbx_description
1 polymer ?
#
loop_
_entity_poly.entity_id
_entity_poly.type
_entity_poly.pdbx_seq_one_letter_code
_entity_poly.pdbx_strand_id
1 'polypeptide(L)'
;MGGGVAVSPRLELFPLDMDLVCALRISQAPAGVRADTGISAADLVARVRARFPGLTVLADTTYVELEKALAQTDFPLAYDGQRRRFMPRGRDQADSRYEPSVSMLTSTGTLIAAAQSELALGRDPCRLLTARVQTARRRGGFLALIVKAPEVPGVAERLAERMGVVRVSLDDLFLAALRDLATEQGVEWAALLRADAVFAASGTLGAGLASYARAACEGVLARAVALAEQSGPRAVLFVHEVALTVRYWSAGGRELLVVLQEAAPHPGCAPYGLWLLVPMEDPEASSALDGRTVDVVDRASEWEPLTGLFLKELKAEGAAAEREQTARRG
;
A
#
# COMPACT_ATOMS: atom_id res chain seq x y z
N MET A 1 13.52 20.09 -33.64
CA MET A 1 12.08 20.37 -33.50
C MET A 1 11.76 20.17 -32.03
N GLY A 2 11.67 21.25 -31.25
CA GLY A 2 11.53 21.13 -29.80
C GLY A 2 10.18 20.50 -29.44
N GLY A 3 10.20 19.36 -28.74
CA GLY A 3 8.98 18.70 -28.26
C GLY A 3 8.18 19.68 -27.40
N GLY A 4 6.89 19.84 -27.73
CA GLY A 4 6.01 20.70 -26.94
C GLY A 4 5.89 20.16 -25.52
N VAL A 5 5.81 21.06 -24.55
CA VAL A 5 5.62 20.71 -23.13
C VAL A 5 4.22 21.15 -22.73
N ALA A 6 3.53 20.31 -21.96
CA ALA A 6 2.23 20.62 -21.38
C ALA A 6 2.28 20.50 -19.86
N VAL A 7 1.22 21.00 -19.23
CA VAL A 7 1.04 20.98 -17.78
C VAL A 7 -0.07 20.00 -17.45
N SER A 8 0.18 19.04 -16.57
CA SER A 8 -0.85 18.10 -16.11
C SER A 8 -1.85 18.82 -15.20
N PRO A 9 -3.05 18.25 -14.94
CA PRO A 9 -3.97 18.76 -13.92
C PRO A 9 -3.36 18.84 -12.50
N ARG A 10 -2.18 18.23 -12.29
CA ARG A 10 -1.40 18.25 -11.04
C ARG A 10 -0.27 19.27 -11.03
N LEU A 11 -0.24 20.18 -12.01
CA LEU A 11 0.80 21.22 -12.17
C LEU A 11 2.20 20.65 -12.44
N GLU A 12 2.29 19.44 -13.00
CA GLU A 12 3.55 18.83 -13.42
C GLU A 12 3.82 19.15 -14.90
N LEU A 13 5.06 19.46 -15.25
CA LEU A 13 5.48 19.61 -16.64
C LEU A 13 5.73 18.23 -17.26
N PHE A 14 5.20 18.00 -18.46
CA PHE A 14 5.46 16.76 -19.19
C PHE A 14 5.66 17.00 -20.70
N PRO A 15 6.54 16.23 -21.35
CA PRO A 15 6.72 16.26 -22.80
C PRO A 15 5.50 15.66 -23.52
N LEU A 16 4.98 16.35 -24.54
CA LEU A 16 3.86 15.88 -25.37
C LEU A 16 4.21 14.67 -26.25
N ASP A 17 5.50 14.40 -26.42
CA ASP A 17 6.09 13.26 -27.13
C ASP A 17 6.58 12.15 -26.17
N MET A 18 6.16 12.18 -24.89
CA MET A 18 6.44 11.09 -23.94
C MET A 18 5.96 9.74 -24.48
N ASP A 19 6.80 8.71 -24.33
CA ASP A 19 6.46 7.36 -24.76
C ASP A 19 5.38 6.72 -23.88
N LEU A 20 4.69 5.73 -24.45
CA LEU A 20 3.56 5.05 -23.81
C LEU A 20 3.96 4.26 -22.55
N VAL A 21 5.15 3.67 -22.51
CA VAL A 21 5.63 2.89 -21.34
C VAL A 21 5.84 3.83 -20.16
N CYS A 22 6.52 4.95 -20.40
CA CYS A 22 6.74 6.01 -19.42
C CYS A 22 5.41 6.61 -18.95
N ALA A 23 4.49 6.91 -19.89
CA ALA A 23 3.17 7.42 -19.56
C ALA A 23 2.36 6.42 -18.69
N LEU A 24 2.41 5.12 -18.98
CA LEU A 24 1.74 4.09 -18.16
C LEU A 24 2.36 3.97 -16.76
N ARG A 25 3.69 4.03 -16.65
CA ARG A 25 4.40 4.01 -15.36
C ARG A 25 4.09 5.24 -14.52
N ILE A 26 4.11 6.44 -15.08
CA ILE A 26 3.89 7.66 -14.29
C ILE A 26 2.39 7.86 -14.00
N SER A 27 1.51 7.53 -14.94
CA SER A 27 0.06 7.64 -14.72
C SER A 27 -0.51 6.60 -13.77
N GLN A 28 0.15 5.44 -13.65
CA GLN A 28 -0.37 4.30 -12.91
C GLN A 28 -1.77 3.88 -13.40
N ALA A 29 -2.14 4.22 -14.64
CA ALA A 29 -3.45 3.89 -15.22
C ALA A 29 -3.83 2.40 -15.14
N PRO A 30 -2.88 1.44 -15.26
CA PRO A 30 -3.16 0.01 -15.09
C PRO A 30 -3.37 -0.46 -13.66
N ALA A 31 -3.08 0.37 -12.64
CA ALA A 31 -3.23 -0.02 -11.24
C ALA A 31 -4.71 -0.19 -10.86
N GLY A 32 -4.99 -1.12 -9.94
CA GLY A 32 -6.33 -1.38 -9.41
C GLY A 32 -7.32 -2.00 -10.41
N VAL A 33 -6.84 -2.59 -11.51
CA VAL A 33 -7.69 -3.33 -12.46
C VAL A 33 -8.08 -4.67 -11.84
N ARG A 34 -9.38 -4.89 -11.68
CA ARG A 34 -9.93 -6.07 -11.01
C ARG A 34 -9.90 -7.32 -11.90
N ALA A 35 -9.67 -8.49 -11.29
CA ALA A 35 -9.58 -9.77 -11.99
C ALA A 35 -10.90 -10.24 -12.60
N ASP A 36 -12.03 -9.84 -12.02
CA ASP A 36 -13.37 -10.20 -12.50
C ASP A 36 -13.81 -9.33 -13.69
N THR A 37 -13.50 -8.04 -13.65
CA THR A 37 -14.04 -7.02 -14.57
C THR A 37 -13.05 -6.60 -15.66
N GLY A 38 -11.75 -6.57 -15.35
CA GLY A 38 -10.72 -6.03 -16.24
C GLY A 38 -10.92 -4.55 -16.60
N ILE A 39 -10.17 -4.08 -17.60
CA ILE A 39 -10.31 -2.72 -18.14
C ILE A 39 -10.28 -2.74 -19.67
N SER A 40 -11.11 -1.93 -20.33
CA SER A 40 -11.06 -1.83 -21.79
C SER A 40 -9.84 -1.00 -22.24
N ALA A 41 -9.40 -1.17 -23.50
CA ALA A 41 -8.33 -0.34 -24.07
C ALA A 41 -8.70 1.15 -24.04
N ALA A 42 -9.95 1.50 -24.33
CA ALA A 42 -10.44 2.87 -24.31
C ALA A 42 -10.43 3.47 -22.91
N ASP A 43 -10.86 2.72 -21.90
CA ASP A 43 -10.87 3.17 -20.50
C ASP A 43 -9.43 3.32 -19.97
N LEU A 44 -8.53 2.43 -20.35
CA LEU A 44 -7.12 2.52 -19.99
C LEU A 44 -6.47 3.78 -20.59
N VAL A 45 -6.72 4.06 -21.87
CA VAL A 45 -6.28 5.29 -22.53
C VAL A 45 -6.89 6.53 -21.87
N ALA A 46 -8.18 6.48 -21.50
CA ALA A 46 -8.85 7.57 -20.80
C ALA A 46 -8.19 7.88 -19.45
N ARG A 47 -7.78 6.86 -18.69
CA ARG A 47 -7.02 7.04 -17.44
C ARG A 47 -5.66 7.69 -17.66
N VAL A 48 -4.91 7.28 -18.70
CA VAL A 48 -3.63 7.93 -19.04
C VAL A 48 -3.86 9.39 -19.44
N ARG A 49 -4.88 9.65 -20.27
CA ARG A 49 -5.25 11.00 -20.73
C ARG A 49 -5.71 11.91 -19.59
N ALA A 50 -6.33 11.36 -18.55
CA ALA A 50 -6.71 12.12 -17.36
C ALA A 50 -5.49 12.71 -16.64
N ARG A 51 -4.31 12.05 -16.70
CA ARG A 51 -3.06 12.59 -16.17
C ARG A 51 -2.27 13.40 -17.19
N PHE A 52 -2.24 12.96 -18.44
CA PHE A 52 -1.47 13.59 -19.52
C PHE A 52 -2.39 14.07 -20.66
N PRO A 53 -3.11 15.20 -20.48
CA PRO A 53 -3.95 15.76 -21.52
C PRO A 53 -3.14 16.15 -22.76
N GLY A 54 -3.58 15.74 -23.95
CA GLY A 54 -2.91 16.10 -25.20
C GLY A 54 -1.67 15.28 -25.54
N LEU A 55 -1.34 14.24 -24.76
CA LEU A 55 -0.25 13.33 -25.08
C LEU A 55 -0.47 12.67 -26.45
N THR A 56 0.49 12.87 -27.37
CA THR A 56 0.33 12.54 -28.80
C THR A 56 0.22 11.05 -29.06
N VAL A 57 0.98 10.23 -28.32
CA VAL A 57 0.97 8.76 -28.48
C VAL A 57 -0.40 8.14 -28.23
N LEU A 58 -1.31 8.84 -27.51
CA LEU A 58 -2.65 8.36 -27.16
C LEU A 58 -3.72 8.52 -28.25
N ALA A 59 -3.42 9.23 -29.34
CA ALA A 59 -4.43 9.53 -30.38
C ALA A 59 -4.86 8.26 -31.12
N ASP A 60 -3.89 7.40 -31.45
CA ASP A 60 -4.08 6.22 -32.31
C ASP A 60 -3.69 4.90 -31.63
N THR A 61 -3.55 4.90 -30.29
CA THR A 61 -3.07 3.70 -29.58
C THR A 61 -4.03 2.53 -29.71
N THR A 62 -3.52 1.42 -30.22
CA THR A 62 -4.23 0.14 -30.31
C THR A 62 -4.06 -0.70 -29.04
N TYR A 63 -4.94 -1.68 -28.84
CA TYR A 63 -4.78 -2.64 -27.74
C TYR A 63 -3.47 -3.45 -27.83
N VAL A 64 -2.96 -3.71 -29.04
CA VAL A 64 -1.68 -4.41 -29.25
C VAL A 64 -0.50 -3.58 -28.75
N GLU A 65 -0.51 -2.27 -29.02
CA GLU A 65 0.52 -1.35 -28.54
C GLU A 65 0.46 -1.17 -27.03
N LEU A 66 -0.76 -1.09 -26.46
CA LEU A 66 -0.96 -1.10 -25.01
C LEU A 66 -0.44 -2.39 -24.38
N GLU A 67 -0.72 -3.55 -24.95
CA GLU A 67 -0.23 -4.84 -24.45
C GLU A 67 1.31 -4.93 -24.49
N LYS A 68 1.93 -4.50 -25.60
CA LYS A 68 3.39 -4.43 -25.73
C LYS A 68 4.01 -3.47 -24.72
N ALA A 69 3.39 -2.32 -24.49
CA ALA A 69 3.87 -1.35 -23.51
C ALA A 69 3.70 -1.87 -22.08
N LEU A 70 2.56 -2.48 -21.76
CA LEU A 70 2.28 -3.10 -20.46
C LEU A 70 3.28 -4.22 -20.13
N ALA A 71 3.68 -5.02 -21.13
CA ALA A 71 4.70 -6.06 -20.95
C ALA A 71 6.09 -5.50 -20.56
N GLN A 72 6.34 -4.21 -20.81
CA GLN A 72 7.56 -3.49 -20.40
C GLN A 72 7.37 -2.73 -19.08
N THR A 73 6.22 -2.87 -18.42
CA THR A 73 5.93 -2.30 -17.10
C THR A 73 5.79 -3.40 -16.06
N ASP A 74 5.81 -3.04 -14.78
CA ASP A 74 5.60 -3.97 -13.67
C ASP A 74 4.11 -4.30 -13.44
N PHE A 75 3.21 -3.91 -14.35
CA PHE A 75 1.78 -4.19 -14.26
C PHE A 75 1.43 -5.53 -14.94
N PRO A 76 0.91 -6.54 -14.21
CA PRO A 76 0.68 -7.86 -14.74
C PRO A 76 -0.65 -7.97 -15.52
N LEU A 77 -0.90 -7.10 -16.50
CA LEU A 77 -2.08 -7.15 -17.35
C LEU A 77 -1.80 -7.82 -18.70
N ALA A 78 -2.72 -8.67 -19.17
CA ALA A 78 -2.72 -9.27 -20.49
C ALA A 78 -4.05 -9.00 -21.20
N TYR A 79 -4.03 -8.85 -22.53
CA TYR A 79 -5.26 -8.61 -23.26
C TYR A 79 -6.02 -9.92 -23.50
N ASP A 80 -7.25 -9.99 -22.99
CA ASP A 80 -8.19 -11.07 -23.29
C ASP A 80 -8.99 -10.69 -24.54
N GLY A 81 -8.73 -11.41 -25.64
CA GLY A 81 -9.39 -11.20 -26.92
C GLY A 81 -10.90 -11.53 -26.93
N GLN A 82 -11.36 -12.43 -26.06
CA GLN A 82 -12.78 -12.78 -25.94
C GLN A 82 -13.55 -11.70 -25.18
N ARG A 83 -12.98 -11.24 -24.06
CA ARG A 83 -13.58 -10.19 -23.22
C ARG A 83 -13.32 -8.78 -23.76
N ARG A 84 -12.39 -8.63 -24.71
CA ARG A 84 -11.87 -7.36 -25.26
C ARG A 84 -11.39 -6.41 -24.17
N ARG A 85 -10.71 -6.96 -23.17
CA ARG A 85 -10.29 -6.25 -21.95
C ARG A 85 -8.92 -6.73 -21.51
N PHE A 86 -8.18 -5.83 -20.88
CA PHE A 86 -6.98 -6.15 -20.14
C PHE A 86 -7.35 -6.76 -18.79
N MET A 87 -6.84 -7.96 -18.54
CA MET A 87 -7.10 -8.75 -17.34
C MET A 87 -5.78 -8.96 -16.59
N PRO A 88 -5.78 -8.97 -15.25
CA PRO A 88 -4.64 -9.47 -14.47
C PRO A 88 -4.29 -10.89 -14.90
N ARG A 89 -3.00 -11.18 -15.11
CA ARG A 89 -2.51 -12.54 -15.33
C ARG A 89 -2.76 -13.35 -14.06
N GLY A 90 -3.66 -14.33 -14.13
CA GLY A 90 -3.80 -15.33 -13.09
C GLY A 90 -2.47 -16.06 -12.93
N ARG A 91 -2.02 -16.25 -11.68
CA ARG A 91 -0.94 -17.21 -11.37
C ARG A 91 -1.29 -18.55 -12.02
N ASP A 92 -0.29 -19.20 -12.62
CA ASP A 92 -0.45 -20.51 -13.23
C ASP A 92 -1.20 -21.48 -12.32
N GLN A 93 -2.18 -22.15 -12.91
CA GLN A 93 -3.02 -23.16 -12.30
C GLN A 93 -2.19 -24.37 -11.86
N ALA A 94 -2.03 -24.54 -10.55
CA ALA A 94 -1.95 -25.85 -9.94
C ALA A 94 -2.59 -25.78 -8.55
N ASP A 95 -3.66 -26.56 -8.39
CA ASP A 95 -4.37 -26.91 -7.16
C ASP A 95 -5.04 -25.81 -6.33
N SER A 96 -6.34 -25.62 -6.57
CA SER A 96 -7.41 -25.92 -5.61
C SER A 96 -8.68 -25.14 -5.95
N ARG A 97 -9.78 -25.86 -6.14
CA ARG A 97 -11.11 -25.32 -6.46
C ARG A 97 -11.60 -24.44 -5.32
N TYR A 98 -11.77 -23.15 -5.57
CA TYR A 98 -12.66 -22.31 -4.78
C TYR A 98 -13.50 -21.44 -5.72
N GLU A 99 -14.76 -21.84 -5.88
CA GLU A 99 -15.83 -21.01 -6.42
C GLU A 99 -16.03 -19.81 -5.47
N PRO A 100 -15.89 -18.55 -5.93
CA PRO A 100 -16.25 -17.41 -5.10
C PRO A 100 -17.78 -17.31 -5.07
N SER A 101 -18.35 -17.57 -3.89
CA SER A 101 -19.76 -17.30 -3.64
C SER A 101 -20.00 -15.79 -3.67
N VAL A 102 -20.65 -15.34 -4.74
CA VAL A 102 -21.15 -13.98 -4.89
C VAL A 102 -22.39 -13.83 -4.01
N SER A 103 -22.28 -13.07 -2.92
CA SER A 103 -23.40 -12.29 -2.41
C SER A 103 -23.00 -11.23 -1.40
N MET A 104 -23.51 -10.02 -1.64
CA MET A 104 -23.77 -8.94 -0.69
C MET A 104 -22.61 -8.01 -0.34
N LEU A 105 -22.24 -7.11 -1.25
CA LEU A 105 -21.94 -5.71 -0.88
C LEU A 105 -22.52 -4.75 -1.92
N THR A 106 -23.65 -4.16 -1.52
CA THR A 106 -24.38 -3.04 -2.13
C THR A 106 -23.48 -1.85 -2.48
N SER A 107 -23.76 -1.28 -3.65
CA SER A 107 -23.21 -0.07 -4.27
C SER A 107 -22.67 1.02 -3.33
N THR A 108 -21.34 1.21 -3.33
CA THR A 108 -20.56 2.23 -2.58
C THR A 108 -20.55 3.62 -3.23
N GLY A 109 -21.21 3.81 -4.39
CA GLY A 109 -21.32 5.11 -5.06
C GLY A 109 -22.06 6.17 -4.24
N THR A 110 -22.87 5.77 -3.26
CA THR A 110 -23.64 6.65 -2.38
C THR A 110 -22.83 7.23 -1.22
N LEU A 111 -21.71 6.63 -0.83
CA LEU A 111 -20.93 7.07 0.34
C LEU A 111 -19.98 8.25 0.04
N ILE A 112 -19.43 8.30 -1.18
CA ILE A 112 -18.55 9.41 -1.61
C ILE A 112 -19.37 10.69 -1.85
N ALA A 113 -20.56 10.55 -2.45
CA ALA A 113 -21.50 11.66 -2.60
C ALA A 113 -22.02 12.16 -1.24
N ALA A 114 -22.24 11.26 -0.27
CA ALA A 114 -22.61 11.64 1.10
C ALA A 114 -21.48 12.40 1.82
N ALA A 115 -20.22 11.96 1.71
CA ALA A 115 -19.09 12.62 2.36
C ALA A 115 -18.78 14.01 1.78
N GLN A 116 -18.89 14.19 0.46
CA GLN A 116 -18.77 15.49 -0.19
C GLN A 116 -19.94 16.43 0.17
N SER A 117 -21.14 15.88 0.35
CA SER A 117 -22.31 16.61 0.86
C SER A 117 -22.15 17.03 2.32
N GLU A 118 -21.51 16.21 3.17
CA GLU A 118 -21.30 16.49 4.59
C GLU A 118 -20.26 17.57 4.88
N LEU A 119 -19.19 17.64 4.07
CA LEU A 119 -18.24 18.75 4.09
C LEU A 119 -18.90 20.07 3.66
N ALA A 120 -19.82 20.01 2.68
CA ALA A 120 -20.62 21.16 2.27
C ALA A 120 -21.64 21.61 3.33
N LEU A 121 -21.94 20.76 4.32
CA LEU A 121 -22.82 21.03 5.47
C LEU A 121 -22.08 21.59 6.71
N GLY A 122 -20.79 21.91 6.59
CA GLY A 122 -20.02 22.54 7.69
C GLY A 122 -19.67 21.61 8.85
N ARG A 123 -19.68 20.29 8.64
CA ARG A 123 -19.24 19.32 9.67
C ARG A 123 -17.72 19.30 9.78
N ASP A 124 -17.25 19.20 11.02
CA ASP A 124 -15.82 19.15 11.37
C ASP A 124 -15.09 18.00 10.64
N PRO A 125 -14.12 18.31 9.76
CA PRO A 125 -13.35 17.31 9.01
C PRO A 125 -12.64 16.29 9.90
N CYS A 126 -12.18 16.68 11.10
CA CYS A 126 -11.48 15.78 12.02
C CYS A 126 -12.43 14.71 12.59
N ARG A 127 -13.68 15.08 12.87
CA ARG A 127 -14.73 14.14 13.30
C ARG A 127 -15.09 13.15 12.20
N LEU A 128 -15.20 13.61 10.95
CA LEU A 128 -15.50 12.74 9.81
C LEU A 128 -14.38 11.71 9.59
N LEU A 129 -13.12 12.15 9.59
CA LEU A 129 -11.97 11.25 9.47
C LEU A 129 -11.92 10.25 10.63
N THR A 130 -12.12 10.71 11.87
CA THR A 130 -12.19 9.83 13.05
C THR A 130 -13.30 8.78 12.89
N ALA A 131 -14.48 9.18 12.42
CA ALA A 131 -15.60 8.25 12.21
C ALA A 131 -15.31 7.22 11.10
N ARG A 132 -14.61 7.60 10.04
CA ARG A 132 -14.19 6.69 8.95
C ARG A 132 -13.19 5.66 9.46
N VAL A 133 -12.12 6.10 10.13
CA VAL A 133 -11.09 5.22 10.71
C VAL A 133 -11.69 4.27 11.75
N GLN A 134 -12.59 4.75 12.61
CA GLN A 134 -13.32 3.90 13.56
C GLN A 134 -14.25 2.89 12.87
N THR A 135 -14.85 3.27 11.74
CA THR A 135 -15.67 2.35 10.95
C THR A 135 -14.82 1.26 10.31
N ALA A 136 -13.65 1.61 9.76
CA ALA A 136 -12.69 0.64 9.24
C ALA A 136 -12.25 -0.35 10.34
N ARG A 137 -11.94 0.14 11.56
CA ARG A 137 -11.58 -0.71 12.70
C ARG A 137 -12.67 -1.73 13.05
N ARG A 138 -13.94 -1.31 13.03
CA ARG A 138 -15.08 -2.18 13.33
C ARG A 138 -15.37 -3.21 12.25
N ARG A 139 -14.99 -2.92 11.00
CA ARG A 139 -15.20 -3.80 9.85
C ARG A 139 -14.06 -4.80 9.67
N GLY A 140 -12.86 -4.47 10.15
CA GLY A 140 -11.66 -5.24 9.87
C GLY A 140 -11.15 -4.95 8.45
N GLY A 141 -10.34 -5.86 7.91
CA GLY A 141 -9.77 -5.71 6.57
C GLY A 141 -8.57 -4.74 6.50
N PHE A 142 -8.20 -4.36 5.29
CA PHE A 142 -7.01 -3.56 5.01
C PHE A 142 -7.30 -2.05 4.96
N LEU A 143 -6.39 -1.23 5.50
CA LEU A 143 -6.44 0.23 5.41
C LEU A 143 -5.03 0.83 5.28
N ALA A 144 -4.74 1.48 4.16
CA ALA A 144 -3.58 2.33 3.99
C ALA A 144 -3.84 3.74 4.55
N LEU A 145 -3.05 4.14 5.54
CA LEU A 145 -3.09 5.45 6.18
C LEU A 145 -1.95 6.30 5.64
N ILE A 146 -2.28 7.36 4.91
CA ILE A 146 -1.28 8.16 4.21
C ILE A 146 -0.87 9.35 5.07
N VAL A 147 0.43 9.55 5.25
CA VAL A 147 0.99 10.65 6.03
C VAL A 147 2.12 11.31 5.26
N LYS A 148 2.23 12.64 5.35
CA LYS A 148 3.38 13.35 4.78
C LYS A 148 4.65 13.02 5.56
N ALA A 149 5.77 12.82 4.88
CA ALA A 149 7.03 12.41 5.51
C ALA A 149 7.45 13.26 6.73
N PRO A 150 7.35 14.61 6.71
CA PRO A 150 7.68 15.45 7.88
C PRO A 150 6.75 15.24 9.09
N GLU A 151 5.57 14.67 8.86
CA GLU A 151 4.53 14.47 9.87
C GLU A 151 4.58 13.06 10.48
N VAL A 152 5.34 12.12 9.91
CA VAL A 152 5.45 10.72 10.37
C VAL A 152 5.84 10.57 11.86
N PRO A 153 6.80 11.34 12.40
CA PRO A 153 7.27 11.11 13.77
C PRO A 153 6.15 11.11 14.82
N GLY A 154 6.08 10.01 15.58
CA GLY A 154 5.10 9.80 16.66
C GLY A 154 3.65 9.60 16.19
N VAL A 155 3.34 9.59 14.89
CA VAL A 155 1.96 9.34 14.42
C VAL A 155 1.53 7.92 14.71
N ALA A 156 2.42 6.94 14.51
CA ALA A 156 2.10 5.54 14.76
C ALA A 156 1.67 5.29 16.21
N GLU A 157 2.42 5.82 17.17
CA GLU A 157 2.14 5.71 18.60
C GLU A 157 0.82 6.37 18.96
N ARG A 158 0.67 7.66 18.67
CA ARG A 158 -0.52 8.44 19.06
C ARG A 158 -1.80 7.92 18.40
N LEU A 159 -1.72 7.48 17.14
CA LEU A 159 -2.88 6.90 16.45
C LEU A 159 -3.24 5.52 17.01
N ALA A 160 -2.24 4.69 17.34
CA ALA A 160 -2.48 3.40 17.97
C ALA A 160 -3.19 3.53 19.32
N GLU A 161 -2.73 4.45 20.16
CA GLU A 161 -3.33 4.76 21.46
C GLU A 161 -4.77 5.26 21.30
N ARG A 162 -4.98 6.27 20.45
CA ARG A 162 -6.31 6.87 20.21
C ARG A 162 -7.31 5.87 19.64
N MET A 163 -6.87 4.97 18.76
CA MET A 163 -7.75 4.04 18.07
C MET A 163 -7.85 2.68 18.75
N GLY A 164 -7.00 2.37 19.73
CA GLY A 164 -6.94 1.06 20.39
C GLY A 164 -6.62 -0.06 19.40
N VAL A 165 -5.60 0.16 18.57
CA VAL A 165 -5.07 -0.83 17.61
C VAL A 165 -3.67 -1.28 18.02
N VAL A 166 -3.27 -2.46 17.59
CA VAL A 166 -2.02 -3.10 18.01
C VAL A 166 -0.89 -2.57 17.14
N ARG A 167 -0.04 -1.70 17.68
CA ARG A 167 1.08 -1.13 16.93
C ARG A 167 2.17 -2.17 16.67
N VAL A 168 2.65 -2.24 15.43
CA VAL A 168 3.70 -3.19 14.99
C VAL A 168 4.71 -2.47 14.10
N SER A 169 6.00 -2.52 14.47
CA SER A 169 7.10 -2.16 13.57
C SER A 169 7.52 -3.41 12.78
N LEU A 170 7.39 -3.39 11.45
CA LEU A 170 7.86 -4.54 10.64
C LEU A 170 9.39 -4.58 10.59
N ASP A 171 10.06 -3.43 10.61
CA ASP A 171 11.52 -3.35 10.64
C ASP A 171 12.08 -3.99 11.91
N ASP A 172 11.50 -3.72 13.08
CA ASP A 172 11.91 -4.35 14.35
C ASP A 172 11.67 -5.87 14.33
N LEU A 173 10.50 -6.31 13.87
CA LEU A 173 10.20 -7.74 13.76
C LEU A 173 11.16 -8.45 12.80
N PHE A 174 11.50 -7.79 11.68
CA PHE A 174 12.42 -8.33 10.68
C PHE A 174 13.83 -8.43 11.24
N LEU A 175 14.33 -7.39 11.91
CA LEU A 175 15.65 -7.40 12.53
C LEU A 175 15.74 -8.47 13.63
N ALA A 176 14.69 -8.63 14.44
CA ALA A 176 14.62 -9.71 15.42
C ALA A 176 14.69 -11.08 14.72
N ALA A 177 13.86 -11.31 13.69
CA ALA A 177 13.83 -12.59 12.98
C ALA A 177 15.16 -12.92 12.32
N LEU A 178 15.80 -11.92 11.69
CA LEU A 178 17.08 -12.10 11.05
C LEU A 178 18.21 -12.40 12.06
N ARG A 179 18.18 -11.78 13.25
CA ARG A 179 19.15 -12.04 14.32
C ARG A 179 18.98 -13.43 14.92
N ASP A 180 17.74 -13.86 15.12
CA ASP A 180 17.46 -15.21 15.63
C ASP A 180 17.96 -16.26 14.63
N LEU A 181 17.65 -16.09 13.34
CA LEU A 181 18.15 -16.96 12.27
C LEU A 181 19.67 -17.00 12.18
N ALA A 182 20.34 -15.84 12.31
CA ALA A 182 21.80 -15.78 12.32
C ALA A 182 22.39 -16.58 13.50
N THR A 183 21.76 -16.46 14.67
CA THR A 183 22.17 -17.17 15.89
C THR A 183 21.95 -18.67 15.75
N GLU A 184 20.77 -19.09 15.29
CA GLU A 184 20.40 -20.50 15.10
C GLU A 184 21.33 -21.21 14.10
N GLN A 185 21.74 -20.51 13.04
CA GLN A 185 22.59 -21.07 11.99
C GLN A 185 24.09 -20.83 12.22
N GLY A 186 24.47 -20.22 13.33
CA GLY A 186 25.87 -19.92 13.66
C GLY A 186 26.54 -18.97 12.68
N VAL A 187 25.78 -18.09 12.04
CA VAL A 187 26.30 -17.07 11.12
C VAL A 187 26.58 -15.78 11.85
N GLU A 188 27.83 -15.31 11.73
CA GLU A 188 28.26 -14.04 12.29
C GLU A 188 27.42 -12.88 11.75
N TRP A 189 26.83 -12.07 12.63
CA TRP A 189 26.02 -10.92 12.26
C TRP A 189 26.76 -9.97 11.31
N ALA A 190 28.06 -9.78 11.53
CA ALA A 190 28.91 -8.95 10.67
C ALA A 190 29.02 -9.50 9.23
N ALA A 191 28.86 -10.80 9.02
CA ALA A 191 28.84 -11.39 7.67
C ALA A 191 27.56 -11.00 6.91
N LEU A 192 26.40 -11.02 7.58
CA LEU A 192 25.15 -10.54 7.00
C LEU A 192 25.20 -9.06 6.67
N LEU A 193 25.75 -8.23 7.56
CA LEU A 193 25.93 -6.80 7.30
C LEU A 193 26.86 -6.53 6.11
N ARG A 194 27.95 -7.31 5.95
CA ARG A 194 28.81 -7.20 4.77
C ARG A 194 28.06 -7.58 3.48
N ALA A 195 27.26 -8.64 3.52
CA ALA A 195 26.45 -9.04 2.37
C ALA A 195 25.41 -7.95 2.01
N ASP A 196 24.78 -7.32 3.02
CA ASP A 196 23.85 -6.22 2.78
C ASP A 196 24.56 -4.97 2.23
N ALA A 197 25.75 -4.64 2.73
CA ALA A 197 26.54 -3.52 2.21
C ALA A 197 26.91 -3.73 0.73
N VAL A 198 27.25 -4.97 0.34
CA VAL A 198 27.48 -5.32 -1.08
C VAL A 198 26.21 -5.16 -1.89
N PHE A 199 25.05 -5.59 -1.37
CA PHE A 199 23.77 -5.37 -2.03
C PHE A 199 23.47 -3.88 -2.20
N ALA A 200 23.69 -3.07 -1.15
CA ALA A 200 23.49 -1.62 -1.19
C ALA A 200 24.34 -0.95 -2.28
N ALA A 201 25.60 -1.38 -2.44
CA ALA A 201 26.52 -0.82 -3.41
C ALA A 201 26.28 -1.32 -4.84
N SER A 202 25.87 -2.58 -5.02
CA SER A 202 25.74 -3.22 -6.33
C SER A 202 24.32 -3.23 -6.89
N GLY A 203 23.30 -2.98 -6.07
CA GLY A 203 21.88 -3.17 -6.41
C GLY A 203 21.48 -4.63 -6.66
N THR A 204 22.40 -5.58 -6.54
CA THR A 204 22.16 -7.01 -6.83
C THR A 204 22.15 -7.80 -5.53
N LEU A 205 21.04 -8.46 -5.25
CA LEU A 205 20.89 -9.24 -4.04
C LEU A 205 21.53 -10.63 -4.20
N GLY A 206 22.56 -10.92 -3.42
CA GLY A 206 23.21 -12.23 -3.41
C GLY A 206 22.29 -13.33 -2.88
N ALA A 207 22.39 -14.54 -3.44
CA ALA A 207 21.50 -15.66 -3.12
C ALA A 207 21.46 -16.02 -1.62
N GLY A 208 22.61 -15.96 -0.93
CA GLY A 208 22.68 -16.22 0.51
C GLY A 208 21.85 -15.21 1.31
N LEU A 209 22.07 -13.91 1.10
CA LEU A 209 21.29 -12.87 1.78
C LEU A 209 19.80 -12.93 1.40
N ALA A 210 19.47 -13.24 0.14
CA ALA A 210 18.09 -13.44 -0.28
C ALA A 210 17.41 -14.61 0.47
N SER A 211 18.15 -15.69 0.75
CA SER A 211 17.63 -16.81 1.53
C SER A 211 17.32 -16.41 2.96
N TYR A 212 18.24 -15.66 3.61
CA TYR A 212 18.01 -15.15 4.97
C TYR A 212 16.86 -14.15 5.03
N ALA A 213 16.75 -13.26 4.05
CA ALA A 213 15.66 -12.28 3.99
C ALA A 213 14.29 -12.96 3.86
N ARG A 214 14.17 -14.01 3.04
CA ARG A 214 12.92 -14.79 2.92
C ARG A 214 12.55 -15.48 4.22
N ALA A 215 13.49 -16.19 4.84
CA ALA A 215 13.26 -16.85 6.12
C ALA A 215 12.91 -15.84 7.23
N ALA A 216 13.55 -14.67 7.23
CA ALA A 216 13.21 -13.60 8.17
C ALA A 216 11.77 -13.09 7.94
N CYS A 217 11.33 -12.93 6.69
CA CYS A 217 9.94 -12.57 6.37
C CYS A 217 8.93 -13.61 6.86
N GLU A 218 9.24 -14.91 6.74
CA GLU A 218 8.41 -15.99 7.30
C GLU A 218 8.32 -15.89 8.82
N GLY A 219 9.44 -15.61 9.51
CA GLY A 219 9.46 -15.36 10.95
C GLY A 219 8.66 -14.12 11.37
N VAL A 220 8.70 -13.05 10.56
CA VAL A 220 7.89 -11.84 10.78
C VAL A 220 6.39 -12.17 10.66
N LEU A 221 6.00 -12.91 9.62
CA LEU A 221 4.61 -13.33 9.43
C LEU A 221 4.11 -14.12 10.64
N ALA A 222 4.86 -15.13 11.08
CA ALA A 222 4.49 -15.95 12.23
C ALA A 222 4.30 -15.11 13.51
N ARG A 223 5.18 -14.13 13.75
CA ARG A 223 5.08 -13.23 14.90
C ARG A 223 3.92 -12.27 14.81
N ALA A 224 3.65 -11.71 13.63
CA ALA A 224 2.52 -10.83 13.41
C ALA A 224 1.19 -11.57 13.66
N VAL A 225 1.04 -12.79 13.14
CA VAL A 225 -0.12 -13.65 13.38
C VAL A 225 -0.27 -13.96 14.88
N ALA A 226 0.80 -14.43 15.53
CA ALA A 226 0.78 -14.73 16.96
C ALA A 226 0.39 -13.52 17.81
N LEU A 227 0.91 -12.33 17.47
CA LEU A 227 0.57 -11.08 18.15
C LEU A 227 -0.92 -10.71 17.97
N ALA A 228 -1.46 -10.91 16.77
CA ALA A 228 -2.88 -10.67 16.51
C ALA A 228 -3.77 -11.64 17.30
N GLU A 229 -3.43 -12.93 17.33
CA GLU A 229 -4.16 -13.94 18.09
C GLU A 229 -4.17 -13.62 19.59
N GLN A 230 -3.02 -13.26 20.15
CA GLN A 230 -2.88 -12.86 21.55
C GLN A 230 -3.68 -11.59 21.89
N SER A 231 -3.85 -10.70 20.91
CA SER A 231 -4.59 -9.44 21.07
C SER A 231 -6.11 -9.61 20.92
N GLY A 232 -6.57 -10.81 20.54
CA GLY A 232 -7.98 -11.20 20.49
C GLY A 232 -8.59 -11.23 19.08
N PRO A 233 -9.84 -11.72 18.95
CA PRO A 233 -10.45 -12.07 17.66
C PRO A 233 -10.80 -10.87 16.76
N ARG A 234 -10.65 -9.64 17.27
CA ARG A 234 -10.84 -8.39 16.51
C ARG A 234 -9.58 -7.52 16.50
N ALA A 235 -8.41 -8.14 16.68
CA ALA A 235 -7.14 -7.44 16.66
C ALA A 235 -6.86 -6.81 15.29
N VAL A 236 -6.68 -5.49 15.29
CA VAL A 236 -6.21 -4.73 14.14
C VAL A 236 -4.72 -4.47 14.35
N LEU A 237 -3.87 -5.04 13.49
CA LEU A 237 -2.45 -4.72 13.49
C LEU A 237 -2.24 -3.43 12.73
N PHE A 238 -1.65 -2.45 13.39
CA PHE A 238 -1.24 -1.19 12.79
C PHE A 238 0.28 -1.20 12.55
N VAL A 239 0.62 -1.52 11.31
CA VAL A 239 1.97 -1.64 10.80
C VAL A 239 2.55 -0.27 10.47
N HIS A 240 3.76 -0.02 10.97
CA HIS A 240 4.62 1.10 10.60
C HIS A 240 6.05 0.59 10.38
N GLU A 241 6.95 1.47 9.92
CA GLU A 241 8.38 1.15 9.70
C GLU A 241 8.56 -0.12 8.86
N VAL A 242 8.45 0.05 7.55
CA VAL A 242 8.44 -1.04 6.57
C VAL A 242 9.62 -0.97 5.61
N ALA A 243 10.66 -0.23 5.97
CA ALA A 243 11.79 0.06 5.09
C ALA A 243 12.57 -1.21 4.73
N LEU A 244 12.73 -2.15 5.67
CA LEU A 244 13.42 -3.42 5.43
C LEU A 244 12.56 -4.38 4.60
N THR A 245 11.24 -4.40 4.84
CA THR A 245 10.30 -5.12 3.98
C THR A 245 10.39 -4.64 2.54
N VAL A 246 10.52 -3.33 2.33
CA VAL A 246 10.66 -2.72 1.00
C VAL A 246 12.05 -2.94 0.41
N ARG A 247 13.11 -2.84 1.23
CA ARG A 247 14.49 -3.12 0.81
C ARG A 247 14.65 -4.53 0.25
N TYR A 248 14.02 -5.51 0.89
CA TYR A 248 14.03 -6.92 0.47
C TYR A 248 12.75 -7.34 -0.27
N TRP A 249 12.14 -6.42 -1.03
CA TRP A 249 10.87 -6.64 -1.73
C TRP A 249 10.81 -7.95 -2.54
N SER A 250 11.87 -8.24 -3.32
CA SER A 250 11.98 -9.44 -4.17
C SER A 250 12.45 -10.70 -3.43
N ALA A 251 12.71 -10.59 -2.12
CA ALA A 251 13.19 -11.66 -1.26
C ALA A 251 12.27 -11.85 -0.04
N GLY A 252 10.96 -11.88 -0.28
CA GLY A 252 9.94 -12.20 0.73
C GLY A 252 9.16 -10.99 1.24
N GLY A 253 9.67 -9.76 1.04
CA GLY A 253 9.00 -8.56 1.54
C GLY A 253 7.63 -8.32 0.90
N ARG A 254 7.51 -8.52 -0.41
CA ARG A 254 6.22 -8.43 -1.12
C ARG A 254 5.27 -9.51 -0.63
N GLU A 255 5.74 -10.76 -0.59
CA GLU A 255 4.94 -11.91 -0.20
C GLU A 255 4.39 -11.76 1.22
N LEU A 256 5.20 -11.27 2.15
CA LEU A 256 4.79 -10.96 3.52
C LEU A 256 3.61 -9.98 3.56
N LEU A 257 3.70 -8.86 2.84
CA LEU A 257 2.62 -7.87 2.82
C LEU A 257 1.35 -8.42 2.18
N VAL A 258 1.46 -9.12 1.05
CA VAL A 258 0.31 -9.73 0.38
C VAL A 258 -0.38 -10.72 1.31
N VAL A 259 0.36 -11.60 1.99
CA VAL A 259 -0.24 -12.59 2.90
C VAL A 259 -0.95 -11.91 4.07
N LEU A 260 -0.35 -10.87 4.67
CA LEU A 260 -1.00 -10.12 5.75
C LEU A 260 -2.25 -9.37 5.27
N GLN A 261 -2.21 -8.79 4.07
CA GLN A 261 -3.34 -8.09 3.46
C GLN A 261 -4.49 -9.04 3.14
N GLU A 262 -4.19 -10.21 2.56
CA GLU A 262 -5.17 -11.23 2.22
C GLU A 262 -5.78 -11.85 3.49
N ALA A 263 -5.05 -11.99 4.60
CA ALA A 263 -5.60 -12.54 5.84
C ALA A 263 -6.65 -11.61 6.49
N ALA A 264 -6.44 -10.29 6.45
CA ALA A 264 -7.25 -9.29 7.14
C ALA A 264 -8.77 -9.31 6.87
N PRO A 265 -9.26 -9.51 5.63
CA PRO A 265 -10.70 -9.57 5.34
C PRO A 265 -11.37 -10.92 5.65
N HIS A 266 -10.63 -11.99 5.96
CA HIS A 266 -11.19 -13.34 6.09
C HIS A 266 -11.70 -13.64 7.52
N PRO A 267 -12.99 -13.99 7.70
CA PRO A 267 -13.52 -14.35 9.01
C PRO A 267 -12.78 -15.56 9.60
N GLY A 268 -12.26 -15.40 10.82
CA GLY A 268 -11.53 -16.45 11.53
C GLY A 268 -10.02 -16.52 11.23
N CYS A 269 -9.52 -15.67 10.33
CA CYS A 269 -8.09 -15.47 10.12
C CYS A 269 -7.56 -14.35 11.03
N ALA A 270 -6.27 -14.43 11.38
CA ALA A 270 -5.56 -13.38 12.09
C ALA A 270 -4.53 -12.73 11.14
N PRO A 271 -4.44 -11.39 11.10
CA PRO A 271 -5.20 -10.43 11.91
C PRO A 271 -6.63 -10.19 11.43
N TYR A 272 -7.48 -9.63 12.29
CA TYR A 272 -8.84 -9.19 11.92
C TYR A 272 -8.83 -7.93 11.05
N GLY A 273 -7.79 -7.11 11.17
CA GLY A 273 -7.55 -5.96 10.32
C GLY A 273 -6.07 -5.65 10.21
N LEU A 274 -5.67 -5.09 9.08
CA LEU A 274 -4.32 -4.65 8.81
C LEU A 274 -4.34 -3.19 8.40
N TRP A 275 -3.77 -2.32 9.23
CA TRP A 275 -3.55 -0.93 8.89
C TRP A 275 -2.09 -0.72 8.57
N LEU A 276 -1.79 0.02 7.50
CA LEU A 276 -0.44 0.30 7.06
C LEU A 276 -0.22 1.80 7.02
N LEU A 277 0.76 2.30 7.79
CA LEU A 277 1.22 3.68 7.67
C LEU A 277 2.11 3.82 6.45
N VAL A 278 1.72 4.67 5.49
CA VAL A 278 2.45 4.90 4.24
C VAL A 278 2.92 6.35 4.20
N PRO A 279 4.21 6.62 4.47
CA PRO A 279 4.81 7.93 4.26
C PRO A 279 4.82 8.27 2.77
N MET A 280 4.13 9.33 2.35
CA MET A 280 4.17 9.83 0.97
C MET A 280 4.14 11.37 0.93
N GLU A 281 4.90 11.98 0.03
CA GLU A 281 4.87 13.43 -0.16
C GLU A 281 3.55 13.91 -0.79
N ASP A 282 3.01 13.16 -1.75
CA ASP A 282 1.73 13.41 -2.39
C ASP A 282 0.69 12.35 -2.00
N PRO A 283 -0.29 12.68 -1.15
CA PRO A 283 -1.39 11.78 -0.79
C PRO A 283 -2.33 11.44 -1.96
N GLU A 284 -2.26 12.16 -3.08
CA GLU A 284 -3.03 11.91 -4.30
C GLU A 284 -2.28 11.05 -5.33
N ALA A 285 -1.01 10.68 -5.05
CA ALA A 285 -0.26 9.67 -5.79
C ALA A 285 -0.74 8.23 -5.45
N SER A 286 -0.35 7.24 -6.26
CA SER A 286 -0.57 5.81 -5.94
C SER A 286 0.23 5.43 -4.69
N SER A 287 -0.24 4.48 -3.86
CA SER A 287 0.49 4.08 -2.64
C SER A 287 1.76 3.39 -3.05
N ALA A 288 2.86 4.11 -2.93
CA ALA A 288 4.17 3.56 -3.13
C ALA A 288 4.92 3.63 -1.80
N LEU A 289 5.41 2.47 -1.34
CA LEU A 289 6.46 2.42 -0.33
C LEU A 289 7.79 2.45 -1.09
N ASP A 290 8.50 3.57 -1.02
CA ASP A 290 9.76 3.82 -1.76
C ASP A 290 9.70 3.41 -3.25
N GLY A 291 8.61 3.78 -3.94
CA GLY A 291 8.42 3.46 -5.36
C GLY A 291 7.91 2.04 -5.66
N ARG A 292 7.65 1.21 -4.64
CA ARG A 292 7.00 -0.10 -4.76
C ARG A 292 5.51 0.00 -4.46
N THR A 293 4.67 -0.41 -5.41
CA THR A 293 3.22 -0.36 -5.26
C THR A 293 2.75 -1.30 -4.15
N VAL A 294 1.98 -0.76 -3.21
CA VAL A 294 1.15 -1.54 -2.31
C VAL A 294 -0.16 -1.84 -3.04
N ASP A 295 -0.56 -3.10 -3.11
CA ASP A 295 -1.78 -3.54 -3.78
C ASP A 295 -3.00 -3.07 -2.96
N VAL A 296 -3.48 -1.85 -3.25
CA VAL A 296 -4.75 -1.31 -2.73
C VAL A 296 -5.86 -1.72 -3.70
N VAL A 297 -6.84 -2.49 -3.21
CA VAL A 297 -7.93 -3.08 -4.00
C VAL A 297 -9.07 -2.08 -4.19
N ASP A 298 -9.33 -1.22 -3.19
CA ASP A 298 -10.33 -0.15 -3.25
C ASP A 298 -9.85 1.17 -2.62
N ARG A 299 -9.50 2.14 -3.49
CA ARG A 299 -9.06 3.48 -3.07
C ARG A 299 -10.12 4.29 -2.32
N ALA A 300 -11.39 3.89 -2.32
CA ALA A 300 -12.43 4.61 -1.57
C ALA A 300 -12.55 4.16 -0.11
N SER A 301 -12.19 2.91 0.20
CA SER A 301 -12.40 2.30 1.52
C SER A 301 -11.13 1.82 2.21
N GLU A 302 -10.08 1.53 1.44
CA GLU A 302 -8.78 1.04 1.91
C GLU A 302 -7.70 2.13 1.88
N TRP A 303 -8.09 3.38 1.63
CA TRP A 303 -7.18 4.52 1.53
C TRP A 303 -7.71 5.72 2.30
N GLU A 304 -6.89 6.23 3.22
CA GLU A 304 -7.26 7.37 4.04
C GLU A 304 -6.09 8.34 4.25
N PRO A 305 -6.13 9.53 3.64
CA PRO A 305 -5.16 10.60 3.91
C PRO A 305 -5.36 11.21 5.29
N LEU A 306 -4.32 11.18 6.11
CA LEU A 306 -4.31 11.89 7.39
C LEU A 306 -4.12 13.39 7.15
N THR A 307 -5.21 14.15 7.30
CA THR A 307 -5.19 15.60 7.05
C THR A 307 -4.38 16.36 8.10
N GLY A 308 -3.83 17.52 7.72
CA GLY A 308 -3.00 18.33 8.62
C GLY A 308 -3.72 18.82 9.88
N LEU A 309 -5.05 19.01 9.85
CA LEU A 309 -5.83 19.36 11.04
C LEU A 309 -5.93 18.19 12.01
N PHE A 310 -6.23 17.00 11.51
CA PHE A 310 -6.29 15.78 12.32
C PHE A 310 -4.94 15.46 12.97
N LEU A 311 -3.84 15.62 12.23
CA LEU A 311 -2.49 15.41 12.76
C LEU A 311 -2.13 16.42 13.85
N LYS A 312 -2.60 17.67 13.75
CA LYS A 312 -2.41 18.68 14.81
C LYS A 312 -3.18 18.35 16.07
N GLU A 313 -4.44 17.92 15.96
CA GLU A 313 -5.21 17.44 17.12
C GLU A 313 -4.53 16.25 17.79
N LEU A 314 -4.09 15.28 16.99
CA LEU A 314 -3.36 14.12 17.49
C LEU A 314 -2.07 14.53 18.22
N LYS A 315 -1.36 15.57 17.77
CA LYS A 315 -0.17 16.11 18.46
C LYS A 315 -0.54 16.79 19.78
N ALA A 316 -1.61 17.57 19.79
CA ALA A 316 -2.07 18.29 20.97
C ALA A 316 -2.54 17.35 22.09
N GLU A 317 -3.24 16.26 21.73
CA GLU A 317 -3.68 15.22 22.67
C GLU A 317 -2.49 14.51 23.33
N GLY A 318 -1.46 14.14 22.55
CA GLY A 318 -0.24 13.54 23.09
C GLY A 318 0.51 14.46 24.05
N ALA A 319 0.68 15.74 23.68
CA ALA A 319 1.34 16.73 24.53
C ALA A 319 0.58 17.01 25.84
N ALA A 320 -0.74 16.88 25.85
CA ALA A 320 -1.55 17.00 27.06
C ALA A 320 -1.37 15.80 28.00
N ALA A 321 -1.35 14.58 27.44
CA ALA A 321 -1.16 13.34 28.21
C ALA A 321 0.22 13.29 28.90
N GLU A 322 1.29 13.72 28.22
CA GLU A 322 2.64 13.78 28.78
C GLU A 322 2.75 14.76 29.96
N ARG A 323 2.10 15.93 29.86
CA ARG A 323 2.07 16.94 30.93
C ARG A 323 1.35 16.43 32.17
N GLU A 324 0.23 15.72 31.98
CA GLU A 324 -0.54 15.14 33.09
C GLU A 324 0.22 13.99 33.78
N GLN A 325 0.95 13.16 33.03
CA GLN A 325 1.83 12.13 33.61
C GLN A 325 3.01 12.72 34.38
N THR A 326 3.61 13.79 33.88
CA THR A 326 4.72 14.49 34.55
C THR A 326 4.25 15.15 35.85
N ALA A 327 3.06 15.76 35.85
CA ALA A 327 2.45 16.36 37.03
C ALA A 327 2.03 15.34 38.10
N ARG A 328 1.77 14.07 37.74
CA ARG A 328 1.45 12.98 38.68
C ARG A 328 2.68 12.28 39.27
N ARG A 329 3.87 12.50 38.71
CA ARG A 329 5.13 11.90 39.15
C ARG A 329 6.01 12.83 40.00
N GLY A 330 5.70 14.13 40.05
CA GLY A 330 6.33 15.11 40.94
C GLY A 330 5.51 15.33 42.20
#